data_AF-A0A7W1TST9-F1
#
_entry.id   AF-A0A7W1TST9-F1
#
_cell.length_a   1.000
_cell.length_b   1.000
_cell.length_c   1.000
_cell.angle_alpha   90.00
_cell.angle_beta   90.00
_cell.angle_gamma   90.00
#
_symmetry.space_group_name_H-M   'P 1'
#
loop_
_entity.id
_entity.type
_entity.pdbx_description
1 polymer ?
#
loop_
_entity_poly.entity_id
_entity_poly.type
_entity_poly.pdbx_seq_one_letter_code
_entity_poly.pdbx_strand_id
1 'polypeptide(L)'
;MDAPDAKWTLDLCVAQSAPWPIHFSQVVPWPEDEAPPADDSRAWVESVKSSPSLRFQPVVLEPGEAVIFSGSSQWHYRDRMPPGNGRQFCDLLFFHYIPAGTRDLVSPQKWASIFGAPELAGMPDVEGDGFI
;
A
#
# COMPACT_ATOMS: atom_id res chain seq x y z
N MET A 1 -0.65 -2.08 -3.43
CA MET A 1 0.28 -1.02 -2.99
C MET A 1 -0.60 0.06 -2.38
N ASP A 2 -0.08 0.85 -1.44
CA ASP A 2 -0.86 1.88 -0.77
C ASP A 2 -0.99 3.13 -1.66
N ALA A 3 -0.29 4.20 -1.32
CA ALA A 3 -0.16 5.40 -2.14
C ALA A 3 1.33 5.67 -2.44
N PRO A 4 1.66 6.39 -3.53
CA PRO A 4 3.04 6.71 -3.87
C PRO A 4 3.84 7.40 -2.75
N ASP A 5 3.15 8.22 -1.94
CA ASP A 5 3.70 8.97 -0.82
C ASP A 5 3.82 8.14 0.47
N ALA A 6 3.05 7.06 0.62
CA ALA A 6 3.10 6.12 1.74
C ALA A 6 4.35 5.22 1.67
N LYS A 7 5.54 5.80 1.88
CA LYS A 7 6.80 5.05 1.74
C LYS A 7 6.87 3.88 2.71
N TRP A 8 6.45 4.11 3.95
CA TRP A 8 6.40 3.10 5.00
C TRP A 8 4.98 3.00 5.53
N THR A 9 4.49 1.77 5.62
CA THR A 9 3.19 1.45 6.20
C THR A 9 3.40 0.53 7.39
N LEU A 10 2.68 0.81 8.48
CA LEU A 10 2.60 -0.06 9.65
C LEU A 10 1.18 -0.60 9.78
N ASP A 11 1.07 -1.92 9.77
CA ASP A 11 -0.17 -2.64 10.03
C ASP A 11 -0.06 -3.30 11.39
N LEU A 12 -0.91 -2.88 12.35
CA LEU A 12 -1.01 -3.47 13.68
C LEU A 12 -2.26 -4.34 13.78
N CYS A 13 -2.10 -5.63 14.10
CA CYS A 13 -3.23 -6.51 14.42
C CYS A 13 -3.76 -6.19 15.82
N VAL A 14 -4.98 -5.67 15.90
CA VAL A 14 -5.64 -5.37 17.18
C VAL A 14 -6.35 -6.62 17.70
N ALA A 15 -7.10 -7.29 16.81
CA ALA A 15 -7.82 -8.52 17.12
C ALA A 15 -8.12 -9.31 15.85
N GLN A 16 -8.28 -10.63 15.95
CA GLN A 16 -8.73 -11.46 14.83
C GLN A 16 -9.43 -12.74 15.32
N SER A 17 -10.33 -13.29 14.50
CA SER A 17 -11.01 -14.56 14.78
C SER A 17 -10.19 -15.80 14.41
N ALA A 18 -9.24 -15.66 13.49
CA ALA A 18 -8.35 -16.71 13.02
C ALA A 18 -7.11 -16.09 12.37
N PRO A 19 -5.97 -16.81 12.31
CA PRO A 19 -4.80 -16.37 11.56
C PRO A 19 -5.16 -16.08 10.11
N TRP A 20 -4.91 -14.86 9.68
CA TRP A 20 -5.17 -14.42 8.31
C TRP A 20 -3.86 -13.82 7.76
N PRO A 21 -3.14 -14.51 6.86
CA PRO A 21 -1.85 -14.01 6.37
C PRO A 21 -1.99 -12.81 5.43
N ILE A 22 -1.06 -11.87 5.52
CA ILE A 22 -0.80 -10.86 4.48
C ILE A 22 0.30 -11.40 3.58
N HIS A 23 0.10 -11.38 2.27
CA HIS A 23 1.14 -11.71 1.30
C HIS A 23 1.83 -10.45 0.84
N PHE A 24 3.15 -10.36 1.00
CA PHE A 24 3.96 -9.24 0.55
C PHE A 24 4.87 -9.68 -0.60
N SER A 25 4.93 -8.91 -1.68
CA SER A 25 5.95 -9.09 -2.71
C SER A 25 7.31 -8.68 -2.18
N GLN A 26 8.36 -9.02 -2.94
CA GLN A 26 9.60 -8.27 -2.82
C GLN A 26 9.38 -6.78 -3.12
N VAL A 27 10.32 -5.93 -2.68
CA VAL A 27 10.32 -4.52 -3.04
C VAL A 27 10.56 -4.38 -4.55
N VAL A 28 9.72 -3.60 -5.21
CA VAL A 28 9.79 -3.29 -6.64
C VAL A 28 9.62 -1.78 -6.85
N PRO A 29 10.10 -1.22 -7.97
CA PRO A 29 9.76 0.14 -8.34
C PRO A 29 8.24 0.35 -8.41
N TRP A 30 7.81 1.60 -8.19
CA TRP A 30 6.43 1.97 -8.48
C TRP A 30 6.14 1.73 -9.97
N PRO A 31 5.01 1.10 -10.34
CA PRO A 31 4.67 0.90 -11.74
C PRO A 31 4.32 2.25 -12.39
N GLU A 32 5.26 2.81 -13.17
CA GLU A 32 5.04 4.05 -13.92
C GLU A 32 4.28 3.82 -15.23
N ASP A 33 4.54 2.69 -15.90
CA ASP A 33 4.02 2.37 -17.23
C ASP A 33 2.76 1.47 -17.23
N GLU A 34 2.43 0.87 -16.08
CA GLU A 34 1.31 -0.03 -15.90
C GLU A 34 0.32 0.56 -14.91
N ALA A 35 -0.46 1.55 -15.37
CA ALA A 35 -1.67 1.89 -14.62
C ALA A 35 -2.51 0.62 -14.51
N PRO A 36 -2.92 0.19 -13.30
CA PRO A 36 -3.88 -0.88 -13.18
C PRO A 36 -5.09 -0.51 -14.06
N PRO A 37 -5.69 -1.48 -14.77
CA PRO A 37 -6.92 -1.21 -15.49
C PRO A 37 -7.92 -0.61 -14.48
N ALA A 38 -8.68 0.39 -14.89
CA ALA A 38 -9.53 1.20 -13.99
C ALA A 38 -10.58 0.38 -13.18
N ASP A 39 -10.70 -0.91 -13.46
CA ASP A 39 -11.62 -1.84 -12.83
C ASP A 39 -10.96 -2.88 -11.91
N ASP A 40 -9.63 -2.85 -11.72
CA ASP A 40 -8.88 -3.90 -11.03
C ASP A 40 -9.36 -5.30 -11.46
N SER A 41 -9.52 -5.51 -12.78
CA SER A 41 -10.16 -6.72 -13.28
C SER A 41 -9.56 -7.97 -12.64
N ARG A 42 -10.39 -8.96 -12.35
CA ARG A 42 -9.96 -10.23 -11.72
C ARG A 42 -8.77 -10.86 -12.45
N ALA A 43 -8.72 -10.73 -13.78
CA ALA A 43 -7.60 -11.24 -14.58
C ALA A 43 -6.27 -10.53 -14.28
N TRP A 44 -6.31 -9.22 -14.08
CA TRP A 44 -5.13 -8.43 -13.70
C TRP A 44 -4.68 -8.75 -12.27
N VAL A 45 -5.60 -8.83 -11.30
CA VAL A 45 -5.25 -9.21 -9.93
C VAL A 45 -4.58 -10.58 -9.89
N GLU A 46 -5.13 -11.56 -10.62
CA GLU A 46 -4.53 -12.89 -10.69
C GLU A 46 -3.19 -12.91 -11.43
N SER A 47 -2.98 -12.06 -12.45
CA SER A 47 -1.66 -11.96 -13.13
C SER A 47 -0.59 -11.40 -12.19
N VAL A 48 -0.92 -10.39 -11.37
CA VAL A 48 -0.02 -9.86 -10.34
C VAL A 48 0.27 -10.95 -9.30
N LYS A 49 -0.77 -11.56 -8.71
CA LYS A 49 -0.61 -12.60 -7.67
C LYS A 49 0.21 -13.81 -8.12
N SER A 50 0.03 -14.23 -9.38
CA SER A 50 0.72 -15.39 -9.95
C SER A 50 2.11 -15.08 -10.51
N SER A 51 2.51 -13.80 -10.54
CA SER A 51 3.80 -13.38 -11.06
C SER A 51 4.96 -13.97 -10.24
N PRO A 52 5.80 -14.85 -10.83
CA PRO A 52 6.93 -15.44 -10.10
C PRO A 52 7.99 -14.39 -9.75
N SER A 53 8.07 -13.31 -10.54
CA SER A 53 9.02 -12.23 -10.28
C SER A 53 8.68 -11.46 -9.02
N LEU A 54 7.41 -11.41 -8.58
CA LEU A 54 7.04 -10.66 -7.37
C LEU A 54 7.37 -11.41 -6.07
N ARG A 55 7.62 -12.72 -6.12
CA ARG A 55 8.11 -13.53 -4.98
C ARG A 55 7.33 -13.30 -3.69
N PHE A 56 6.00 -13.37 -3.76
CA PHE A 56 5.14 -13.17 -2.59
C PHE A 56 5.50 -14.10 -1.43
N GLN A 57 5.54 -13.53 -0.22
CA GLN A 57 5.76 -14.25 1.03
C GLN A 57 4.63 -13.94 2.02
N PRO A 58 4.04 -14.95 2.67
CA PRO A 58 3.03 -14.73 3.70
C PRO A 58 3.67 -14.29 5.01
N VAL A 59 3.04 -13.33 5.67
CA VAL A 59 3.31 -12.91 7.04
C VAL A 59 2.02 -13.08 7.83
N VAL A 60 2.09 -13.85 8.90
CA VAL A 60 1.01 -14.01 9.87
C VAL A 60 1.30 -13.10 11.04
N LEU A 61 0.29 -12.35 11.48
CA LEU A 61 0.33 -11.54 12.69
C LEU A 61 -0.60 -12.17 13.71
N GLU A 62 -0.20 -12.18 14.96
CA GLU A 62 -1.07 -12.35 16.12
C GLU A 62 -1.54 -11.00 16.69
N PRO A 63 -2.63 -10.94 17.47
CA PRO A 63 -3.04 -9.70 18.14
C PRO A 63 -1.90 -9.09 18.98
N GLY A 64 -1.63 -7.80 18.75
CA GLY A 64 -0.52 -7.06 19.34
C GLY A 64 0.75 -7.04 18.49
N GLU A 65 0.84 -7.85 17.43
CA GLU A 65 1.94 -7.82 16.48
C GLU A 65 1.68 -6.83 15.35
N ALA A 66 2.76 -6.27 14.83
CA ALA A 66 2.73 -5.35 13.70
C ALA A 66 3.76 -5.75 12.64
N VAL A 67 3.47 -5.39 11.39
CA VAL A 67 4.42 -5.46 10.29
C VAL A 67 4.66 -4.06 9.75
N ILE A 68 5.93 -3.76 9.45
CA ILE A 68 6.35 -2.56 8.73
C ILE A 68 6.81 -3.00 7.35
N PHE A 69 6.27 -2.37 6.30
CA PHE A 69 6.61 -2.68 4.92
C PHE A 69 6.62 -1.41 4.07
N SER A 70 7.07 -1.54 2.82
CA SER A 70 7.09 -0.39 1.91
C SER A 70 5.76 -0.25 1.16
N GLY A 71 4.87 0.60 1.64
CA GLY A 71 3.53 0.79 1.05
C GLY A 71 3.56 1.18 -0.42
N SER A 72 4.47 2.08 -0.78
CA SER A 72 4.68 2.56 -2.15
C SER A 72 5.64 1.71 -3.00
N SER A 73 6.09 0.56 -2.52
CA SER A 73 7.05 -0.26 -3.28
C SER A 73 6.90 -1.76 -3.06
N GLN A 74 5.85 -2.21 -2.38
CA GLN A 74 5.51 -3.62 -2.24
C GLN A 74 4.03 -3.84 -2.54
N TRP A 75 3.77 -4.73 -3.49
CA TRP A 75 2.45 -5.31 -3.65
C TRP A 75 2.12 -6.10 -2.40
N HIS A 76 0.90 -5.97 -1.92
CA HIS A 76 0.43 -6.74 -0.79
C HIS A 76 -1.06 -7.04 -0.94
N TYR A 77 -1.47 -8.20 -0.45
CA TYR A 77 -2.87 -8.62 -0.48
C TYR A 77 -3.16 -9.63 0.64
N ARG A 78 -4.43 -9.82 0.92
CA ARG A 78 -4.95 -10.94 1.70
C ARG A 78 -5.93 -11.71 0.83
N ASP A 79 -5.90 -13.03 0.90
CA ASP A 79 -7.00 -13.82 0.35
C ASP A 79 -8.27 -13.57 1.15
N ARG A 80 -9.43 -13.97 0.62
CA ARG A 80 -10.66 -13.92 1.40
C ARG A 80 -10.48 -14.71 2.71
N MET A 81 -10.90 -14.12 3.83
CA MET A 81 -10.82 -14.79 5.13
C MET A 81 -11.53 -16.15 5.06
N PRO A 82 -10.89 -17.23 5.54
CA PRO A 82 -11.47 -18.57 5.48
C PRO A 82 -12.78 -18.64 6.28
N PRO A 83 -13.74 -19.47 5.86
CA PRO A 83 -14.93 -19.72 6.65
C PRO A 83 -14.56 -20.40 7.97
N GLY A 84 -15.29 -20.08 9.03
CA GLY A 84 -15.09 -20.65 10.36
C GLY A 84 -16.37 -20.61 11.18
N ASN A 85 -16.33 -21.22 12.37
CA ASN A 85 -17.46 -21.20 13.29
C ASN A 85 -17.63 -19.79 13.88
N GLY A 86 -18.81 -19.19 13.70
CA GLY A 86 -19.11 -17.84 14.18
C GLY A 86 -18.60 -16.71 13.28
N ARG A 87 -18.62 -15.48 13.81
CA ARG A 87 -18.23 -14.27 13.06
C ARG A 87 -16.74 -14.31 12.73
N GLN A 88 -16.43 -14.13 11.46
CA GLN A 88 -15.05 -13.98 10.96
C GLN A 88 -14.67 -12.49 10.94
N PHE A 89 -13.54 -12.12 11.55
CA PHE A 89 -13.07 -10.73 11.60
C PHE A 89 -11.56 -10.63 11.79
N CYS A 90 -11.00 -9.48 11.38
CA CYS A 90 -9.64 -9.03 11.70
C CYS A 90 -9.69 -7.51 11.77
N ASP A 91 -9.39 -6.96 12.94
CA ASP A 91 -9.35 -5.53 13.20
C ASP A 91 -7.89 -5.08 13.15
N LEU A 92 -7.60 -4.13 12.26
CA LEU A 92 -6.26 -3.62 11.98
C LEU A 92 -6.21 -2.10 12.17
N LEU A 93 -5.08 -1.60 12.63
CA LEU A 93 -4.75 -0.17 12.59
C LEU A 93 -3.61 0.05 11.60
N PHE A 94 -3.81 1.01 10.69
CA PHE A 94 -2.90 1.34 9.61
C PHE A 94 -2.31 2.73 9.83
N PHE A 95 -0.99 2.86 9.66
CA PHE A 95 -0.30 4.14 9.68
C PHE A 95 0.58 4.29 8.45
N HIS A 96 0.37 5.35 7.67
CA HIS A 96 1.25 5.74 6.58
C HIS A 96 2.26 6.78 7.06
N TYR A 97 3.54 6.51 6.84
CA TYR A 97 4.63 7.40 7.21
C TYR A 97 5.36 7.91 5.98
N ILE A 98 5.49 9.24 5.94
CA ILE A 98 6.28 9.96 4.96
C ILE A 98 7.60 10.37 5.65
N PRO A 99 8.78 10.01 5.10
CA PRO A 99 10.05 10.46 5.66
C PRO A 99 10.07 11.99 5.80
N ALA A 100 10.53 12.49 6.95
CA ALA A 100 10.52 13.93 7.22
C ALA A 100 11.25 14.75 6.15
N GLY A 101 12.35 14.21 5.59
CA GLY A 101 13.11 14.84 4.50
C GLY A 101 12.39 14.89 3.15
N THR A 102 11.32 14.13 2.97
CA THR A 102 10.52 14.10 1.72
C THR A 102 9.17 14.79 1.90
N ARG A 103 8.91 15.44 3.05
CA ARG A 103 7.64 16.11 3.35
C ARG A 103 7.25 17.14 2.28
N ASP A 104 8.22 17.85 1.73
CA ASP A 104 7.95 18.88 0.73
C ASP A 104 7.79 18.29 -0.67
N LEU A 105 8.32 17.09 -0.91
CA LEU A 105 8.17 16.37 -2.19
C LEU A 105 6.75 15.83 -2.39
N VAL A 106 5.98 15.62 -1.33
CA VAL A 106 4.59 15.14 -1.42
C VAL A 106 3.57 16.29 -1.60
N SER A 107 4.02 17.54 -1.66
CA SER A 107 3.18 18.74 -1.87
C SER A 107 3.51 19.35 -3.22
N PRO A 108 2.69 19.10 -4.27
CA PRO A 108 2.94 19.61 -5.63
C PRO A 108 3.15 21.13 -5.70
N GLN A 109 2.54 21.90 -4.79
CA GLN A 109 2.68 23.36 -4.74
C GLN A 109 4.11 23.80 -4.42
N LYS A 110 4.92 22.93 -3.80
CA LYS A 110 6.32 23.20 -3.48
C LYS A 110 7.27 22.80 -4.60
N TRP A 111 6.83 22.03 -5.59
CA TRP A 111 7.69 21.45 -6.62
C TRP A 111 8.43 22.49 -7.45
N ALA A 112 7.78 23.61 -7.78
CA ALA A 112 8.44 24.69 -8.51
C ALA A 112 9.71 25.19 -7.81
N SER A 113 9.66 25.32 -6.49
CA SER A 113 10.82 25.72 -5.69
C SER A 113 11.84 24.60 -5.52
N ILE A 114 11.39 23.34 -5.37
CA ILE A 114 12.28 22.21 -5.12
C ILE A 114 13.10 21.86 -6.38
N PHE A 115 12.45 21.83 -7.54
CA PHE A 115 13.07 21.45 -8.80
C PHE A 115 13.64 22.64 -9.59
N GLY A 116 13.36 23.87 -9.14
CA GLY A 116 13.77 25.08 -9.86
C GLY A 116 13.06 25.24 -11.22
N ALA A 117 11.82 24.75 -11.31
CA ALA A 117 11.01 24.70 -12.52
C ALA A 117 9.72 25.52 -12.33
N PRO A 118 9.71 26.82 -12.73
CA PRO A 118 8.56 27.71 -12.53
C PRO A 118 7.24 27.20 -13.13
N GLU A 119 7.30 26.39 -14.19
CA GLU A 119 6.15 25.77 -14.84
C GLU A 119 5.38 24.79 -13.94
N LEU A 120 6.00 24.31 -12.86
CA LEU A 120 5.35 23.46 -11.86
C LEU A 120 4.57 24.28 -10.82
N ALA A 121 4.58 25.62 -10.91
CA ALA A 121 3.85 26.47 -9.97
C ALA A 121 2.34 26.34 -10.16
N GLY A 122 1.60 26.22 -9.05
CA GLY A 122 0.14 26.13 -9.09
C GLY A 122 -0.40 24.75 -9.51
N MET A 123 0.45 23.72 -9.54
CA MET A 123 -0.02 22.34 -9.63
C MET A 123 -1.00 22.09 -8.47
N PRO A 124 -2.21 21.57 -8.77
CA PRO A 124 -3.17 21.26 -7.73
C PRO A 124 -2.54 20.22 -6.79
N ASP A 125 -3.02 20.20 -5.54
CA ASP A 125 -2.73 19.04 -4.70
C ASP A 125 -3.21 17.81 -5.45
N VAL A 126 -2.47 16.71 -5.34
CA VAL A 126 -3.07 15.43 -5.64
C VAL A 126 -4.11 15.27 -4.54
N GLU A 127 -5.36 15.68 -4.81
CA GLU A 127 -6.49 15.31 -3.96
C GLU A 127 -6.40 13.79 -3.87
N GLY A 128 -5.90 13.31 -2.74
CA GLY A 128 -6.09 11.92 -2.37
C GLY A 128 -7.60 11.77 -2.31
N ASP A 129 -8.17 11.07 -3.28
CA ASP A 129 -9.50 10.50 -3.14
C ASP A 129 -9.53 9.88 -1.74
N GLY A 130 -10.29 10.52 -0.84
CA GLY A 130 -10.29 10.18 0.57
C GLY A 130 -10.82 8.76 0.73
N PHE A 131 -9.91 7.81 0.91
CA PHE A 131 -10.26 6.46 1.32
C PHE A 131 -10.25 6.41 2.86
N ILE A 132 -11.46 6.47 3.42
CA ILE A 132 -11.81 5.87 4.72
C ILE A 132 -11.88 4.36 4.52
#